data_AF-A0A7V4X9G6-F1
#
_entry.id   AF-A0A7V4X9G6-F1
#
_cell.length_a   1.000
_cell.length_b   1.000
_cell.length_c   1.000
_cell.angle_alpha   90.00
_cell.angle_beta   90.00
_cell.angle_gamma   90.00
#
_symmetry.space_group_name_H-M   'P 1'
#
loop_
_entity.id
_entity.type
_entity.pdbx_description
1 polymer ?
#
loop_
_entity_poly.entity_id
_entity_poly.type
_entity_poly.pdbx_seq_one_letter_code
_entity_poly.pdbx_strand_id
1 'polypeptide(L)'
;MRKKAIQAALVIILAVGFLGVATYRYFPVIFGDDIYPLEYVNEINKCADLFDLDKPLLAALILKESGFNPRAVSRAGAMGLTQLMPRTAQGVNARVFNGKYSDFFDPEANICLGAAHLAGLLGTYNGDVTAALIAYNGGDSAARRYLAARSTSVLVTETRLYAPKILGAREAYASLYSDKFTPSKSKLNLPGANSGSAASLATPQVKIEVQKESDKTKNFWKGLIKDVFAQFIKQ
;
A
#
# COMPACT_ATOMS: atom_id res chain seq x y z
N MET A 1 -27.20 -9.57 44.61
CA MET A 1 -27.47 -8.78 43.39
C MET A 1 -26.20 -8.22 42.74
N ARG A 2 -25.29 -7.54 43.47
CA ARG A 2 -24.03 -6.97 42.92
C ARG A 2 -23.11 -7.96 42.18
N LYS A 3 -22.91 -9.19 42.68
CA LYS A 3 -22.05 -10.21 42.02
C LYS A 3 -22.55 -10.63 40.62
N LYS A 4 -23.88 -10.81 40.45
CA LYS A 4 -24.48 -11.15 39.16
C LYS A 4 -24.36 -10.00 38.14
N ALA A 5 -24.50 -8.76 38.60
CA ALA A 5 -24.31 -7.57 37.76
C ALA A 5 -22.84 -7.41 37.31
N ILE A 6 -21.86 -7.65 38.20
CA ILE A 6 -20.43 -7.64 37.85
C ILE A 6 -20.09 -8.75 36.84
N GLN A 7 -20.62 -9.96 37.03
CA GLN A 7 -20.42 -11.06 36.08
C GLN A 7 -21.00 -10.75 34.71
N ALA A 8 -22.22 -10.19 34.65
CA ALA A 8 -22.83 -9.78 33.38
C ALA A 8 -22.01 -8.69 32.66
N ALA A 9 -21.52 -7.69 33.39
CA ALA A 9 -20.66 -6.65 32.83
C ALA A 9 -19.34 -7.22 32.26
N LEU A 10 -18.71 -8.17 32.98
CA LEU A 10 -17.48 -8.83 32.52
C LEU A 10 -17.72 -9.65 31.24
N VAL A 11 -18.82 -10.39 31.14
CA VAL A 11 -19.17 -11.14 29.94
C VAL A 11 -19.37 -10.21 28.74
N ILE A 12 -20.03 -9.06 28.94
CA ILE A 12 -20.22 -8.07 27.88
C ILE A 12 -18.86 -7.49 27.44
N ILE A 13 -18.00 -7.10 28.38
CA ILE A 13 -16.67 -6.56 28.06
C ILE A 13 -15.84 -7.59 27.29
N LEU A 14 -15.85 -8.85 27.71
CA LEU A 14 -15.15 -9.94 27.02
C LEU A 14 -15.73 -10.21 25.64
N ALA A 15 -17.07 -10.18 25.48
CA ALA A 15 -17.73 -10.37 24.19
C ALA A 15 -17.42 -9.20 23.23
N VAL A 16 -17.45 -7.95 23.71
CA VAL A 16 -17.07 -6.78 22.92
C VAL A 16 -15.58 -6.81 22.57
N GLY A 17 -14.71 -7.19 23.51
CA GLY A 17 -13.29 -7.36 23.26
C GLY A 17 -13.01 -8.44 22.22
N PHE A 18 -13.66 -9.60 22.35
CA PHE A 18 -13.56 -10.70 21.38
C PHE A 18 -14.09 -10.29 20.00
N LEU A 19 -15.25 -9.62 19.95
CA LEU A 19 -15.81 -9.10 18.72
C LEU A 19 -14.88 -8.06 18.09
N GLY A 20 -14.27 -7.17 18.87
CA GLY A 20 -13.28 -6.20 18.39
C GLY A 20 -12.04 -6.87 17.82
N VAL A 21 -11.49 -7.88 18.50
CA VAL A 21 -10.33 -8.67 18.03
C VAL A 21 -10.67 -9.46 16.76
N ALA A 22 -11.82 -10.12 16.73
CA ALA A 22 -12.31 -10.84 15.55
C ALA A 22 -12.51 -9.88 14.38
N THR A 23 -13.18 -8.74 14.61
CA THR A 23 -13.37 -7.71 13.57
C THR A 23 -12.01 -7.22 13.08
N TYR A 24 -11.09 -6.83 13.96
CA TYR A 24 -9.75 -6.41 13.56
C TYR A 24 -8.99 -7.50 12.77
N ARG A 25 -9.14 -8.77 13.15
CA ARG A 25 -8.45 -9.91 12.52
C ARG A 25 -9.05 -10.32 11.17
N TYR A 26 -10.36 -10.19 11.00
CA TYR A 26 -11.10 -10.64 9.82
C TYR A 26 -11.49 -9.50 8.88
N PHE A 27 -11.54 -8.24 9.34
CA PHE A 27 -11.88 -7.09 8.51
C PHE A 27 -10.96 -6.94 7.28
N PRO A 28 -9.62 -7.09 7.38
CA PRO A 28 -8.75 -7.11 6.19
C PRO A 28 -9.01 -8.29 5.25
N VAL A 29 -9.46 -9.43 5.77
CA VAL A 29 -9.80 -10.59 4.92
C VAL A 29 -11.14 -10.38 4.22
N ILE A 30 -12.10 -9.76 4.90
CA ILE A 30 -13.47 -9.56 4.41
C ILE A 30 -13.54 -8.36 3.45
N PHE A 31 -12.89 -7.24 3.77
CA PHE A 31 -12.95 -5.99 3.01
C PHE A 31 -11.61 -5.59 2.37
N GLY A 32 -10.56 -6.41 2.50
CA GLY A 32 -9.23 -6.09 1.95
C GLY A 32 -9.29 -5.77 0.46
N ASP A 33 -10.01 -6.57 -0.33
CA ASP A 33 -10.15 -6.36 -1.77
C ASP A 33 -10.95 -5.10 -2.12
N ASP A 34 -11.83 -4.63 -1.23
CA ASP A 34 -12.60 -3.39 -1.43
C ASP A 34 -11.80 -2.13 -1.03
N ILE A 35 -10.84 -2.28 -0.10
CA ILE A 35 -10.03 -1.18 0.44
C ILE A 35 -8.68 -1.07 -0.27
N TYR A 36 -8.13 -2.21 -0.70
CA TYR A 36 -6.84 -2.38 -1.36
C TYR A 36 -7.01 -3.22 -2.65
N PRO A 37 -7.78 -2.73 -3.65
CA PRO A 37 -7.93 -3.44 -4.92
C PRO A 37 -6.56 -3.65 -5.56
N LEU A 38 -6.31 -4.85 -6.09
CA LEU A 38 -5.08 -5.16 -6.81
C LEU A 38 -5.37 -5.46 -8.29
N GLU A 39 -5.19 -4.45 -9.14
CA GLU A 39 -5.29 -4.55 -10.60
C GLU A 39 -3.92 -4.45 -11.26
N TYR A 40 -3.82 -4.83 -12.55
CA TYR A 40 -2.59 -4.76 -13.35
C TYR A 40 -1.38 -5.48 -12.73
N VAL A 41 -1.60 -6.65 -12.12
CA VAL A 41 -0.56 -7.42 -11.41
C VAL A 41 0.62 -7.75 -12.32
N ASN A 42 0.37 -8.07 -13.59
CA ASN A 42 1.41 -8.45 -14.53
C ASN A 42 2.29 -7.25 -14.89
N GLU A 43 1.67 -6.10 -15.14
CA GLU A 43 2.32 -4.83 -15.43
C GLU A 43 3.11 -4.34 -14.21
N ILE A 44 2.53 -4.41 -13.01
CA ILE A 44 3.21 -4.08 -11.75
C ILE A 44 4.43 -4.97 -11.55
N ASN A 45 4.29 -6.30 -11.67
CA ASN A 45 5.41 -7.23 -11.52
C ASN A 45 6.51 -6.92 -12.55
N LYS A 46 6.15 -6.78 -13.83
CA LYS A 46 7.06 -6.49 -14.93
C LYS A 46 7.82 -5.17 -14.71
N CYS A 47 7.10 -4.09 -14.48
CA CYS A 47 7.69 -2.76 -14.36
C CYS A 47 8.48 -2.61 -13.05
N ALA A 48 8.04 -3.22 -11.95
CA ALA A 48 8.81 -3.25 -10.71
C ALA A 48 10.13 -4.03 -10.89
N ASP A 49 10.09 -5.19 -11.57
CA ASP A 49 11.30 -5.99 -11.84
C ASP A 49 12.32 -5.24 -12.71
N LEU A 50 11.87 -4.43 -13.68
CA LEU A 50 12.75 -3.63 -14.54
C LEU A 50 13.58 -2.60 -13.76
N PHE A 51 13.08 -2.12 -12.62
CA PHE A 51 13.70 -1.04 -11.84
C PHE A 51 14.07 -1.45 -10.41
N ASP A 52 14.05 -2.75 -10.12
CA ASP A 52 14.29 -3.31 -8.79
C ASP A 52 13.46 -2.62 -7.69
N LEU A 53 12.17 -2.43 -7.97
CA LEU A 53 11.24 -1.82 -7.03
C LEU A 53 10.51 -2.87 -6.21
N ASP A 54 10.19 -2.47 -4.99
CA ASP A 54 9.26 -3.19 -4.14
C ASP A 54 7.85 -3.17 -4.75
N LYS A 55 7.35 -4.33 -5.18
CA LYS A 55 6.07 -4.48 -5.88
C LYS A 55 4.86 -4.00 -5.05
N PRO A 56 4.73 -4.39 -3.76
CA PRO A 56 3.78 -3.79 -2.83
C PRO A 56 3.84 -2.26 -2.78
N LEU A 57 5.04 -1.67 -2.84
CA LEU A 57 5.19 -0.21 -2.83
C LEU A 57 4.63 0.43 -4.11
N LEU A 58 4.89 -0.17 -5.28
CA LEU A 58 4.35 0.32 -6.54
C LEU A 58 2.81 0.19 -6.59
N ALA A 59 2.25 -0.92 -6.11
CA ALA A 59 0.80 -1.09 -5.98
C ALA A 59 0.19 -0.04 -5.02
N ALA A 60 0.84 0.21 -3.88
CA ALA A 60 0.42 1.23 -2.92
C ALA A 60 0.46 2.65 -3.49
N LEU A 61 1.47 2.97 -4.31
CA LEU A 61 1.57 4.23 -5.04
C LEU A 61 0.37 4.37 -6.00
N ILE A 62 0.09 3.37 -6.83
CA ILE A 62 -1.02 3.40 -7.80
C ILE A 62 -2.36 3.58 -7.09
N LEU A 63 -2.58 2.86 -5.97
CA LEU A 63 -3.76 3.03 -5.14
C LEU A 63 -3.90 4.49 -4.67
N LYS A 64 -2.81 5.07 -4.15
CA LYS A 64 -2.83 6.43 -3.60
C LYS A 64 -3.07 7.50 -4.68
N GLU A 65 -2.57 7.26 -5.88
CA GLU A 65 -2.59 8.23 -6.98
C GLU A 65 -3.92 8.22 -7.74
N SER A 66 -4.39 7.05 -8.15
CA SER A 66 -5.55 6.93 -9.04
C SER A 66 -6.64 6.01 -8.53
N GLY A 67 -6.38 5.27 -7.45
CA GLY A 67 -7.24 4.15 -7.05
C GLY A 67 -7.38 3.11 -8.16
N PHE A 68 -6.31 2.89 -8.93
CA PHE A 68 -6.27 2.00 -10.11
C PHE A 68 -7.10 2.44 -11.32
N ASN A 69 -7.52 3.71 -11.40
CA ASN A 69 -8.18 4.22 -12.60
C ASN A 69 -7.16 4.65 -13.69
N PRO A 70 -7.05 3.92 -14.83
CA PRO A 70 -6.07 4.24 -15.87
C PRO A 70 -6.40 5.51 -16.65
N ARG A 71 -7.62 6.06 -16.51
CA ARG A 71 -8.06 7.29 -17.18
C ARG A 71 -8.15 8.48 -16.21
N ALA A 72 -7.58 8.35 -15.00
CA ALA A 72 -7.57 9.42 -14.03
C ALA A 72 -6.81 10.65 -14.54
N VAL A 73 -7.41 11.83 -14.39
CA VAL A 73 -6.77 13.12 -14.68
C VAL A 73 -6.99 14.05 -13.50
N SER A 74 -5.91 14.55 -12.89
CA SER A 74 -6.03 15.52 -11.80
C SER A 74 -6.38 16.91 -12.33
N ARG A 75 -6.81 17.82 -11.44
CA ARG A 75 -7.04 19.24 -11.80
C ARG A 75 -5.79 19.93 -12.33
N ALA A 76 -4.59 19.47 -11.93
CA ALA A 76 -3.32 19.98 -12.41
C ALA A 76 -2.86 19.31 -13.72
N GLY A 77 -3.58 18.29 -14.19
CA GLY A 77 -3.27 17.56 -15.41
C GLY A 77 -2.37 16.34 -15.22
N ALA A 78 -2.19 15.84 -14.00
CA ALA A 78 -1.53 14.56 -13.76
C ALA A 78 -2.33 13.40 -14.36
N MET A 79 -1.68 12.39 -14.95
CA MET A 79 -2.35 11.41 -15.82
C MET A 79 -2.15 9.95 -15.39
N GLY A 80 -3.23 9.18 -15.52
CA GLY A 80 -3.24 7.72 -15.45
C GLY A 80 -2.98 7.15 -14.06
N LEU A 81 -2.55 5.89 -14.02
CA LEU A 81 -2.41 5.08 -12.83
C LEU A 81 -1.47 5.67 -11.77
N THR A 82 -0.34 6.24 -12.20
CA THR A 82 0.72 6.76 -11.33
C THR A 82 0.75 8.30 -11.27
N GLN A 83 -0.26 8.95 -11.88
CA GLN A 83 -0.46 10.41 -11.86
C GLN A 83 0.81 11.22 -12.14
N LEU A 84 1.58 10.84 -13.16
CA LEU A 84 2.69 11.67 -13.60
C LEU A 84 2.16 12.92 -14.30
N MET A 85 2.80 14.06 -14.03
CA MET A 85 2.62 15.26 -14.85
C MET A 85 3.10 14.99 -16.28
N PRO A 86 2.46 15.56 -17.32
CA PRO A 86 2.81 15.28 -18.72
C PRO A 86 4.29 15.52 -19.03
N ARG A 87 4.85 16.62 -18.51
CA ARG A 87 6.28 16.96 -18.66
C ARG A 87 7.19 15.91 -18.01
N THR A 88 6.81 15.39 -16.84
CA THR A 88 7.56 14.35 -16.14
C THR A 88 7.49 13.03 -16.92
N ALA A 89 6.30 12.61 -17.34
CA ALA A 89 6.11 11.41 -18.15
C ALA A 89 6.94 11.46 -19.45
N GLN A 90 6.89 12.57 -20.17
CA GLN A 90 7.66 12.76 -21.39
C GLN A 90 9.18 12.75 -21.13
N GLY A 91 9.63 13.41 -20.07
CA GLY A 91 11.06 13.42 -19.70
C GLY A 91 11.59 12.05 -19.24
N VAL A 92 10.76 11.24 -18.59
CA VAL A 92 11.11 9.85 -18.24
C VAL A 92 11.10 8.96 -19.50
N ASN A 93 10.06 9.07 -20.33
CA ASN A 93 9.95 8.31 -21.57
C ASN A 93 11.16 8.54 -22.49
N ALA A 94 11.57 9.79 -22.67
CA ALA A 94 12.72 10.13 -23.50
C ALA A 94 14.04 9.57 -22.93
N ARG A 95 14.26 9.67 -21.62
CA ARG A 95 15.55 9.31 -20.99
C ARG A 95 15.71 7.82 -20.71
N VAL A 96 14.62 7.13 -20.35
CA VAL A 96 14.65 5.74 -19.88
C VAL A 96 14.16 4.77 -20.95
N PHE A 97 13.20 5.19 -21.76
CA PHE A 97 12.52 4.32 -22.72
C PHE A 97 12.76 4.72 -24.18
N ASN A 98 13.70 5.63 -24.45
CA ASN A 98 14.02 6.13 -25.80
C ASN A 98 12.79 6.61 -26.59
N GLY A 99 11.81 7.20 -25.89
CA GLY A 99 10.58 7.70 -26.52
C GLY A 99 9.60 6.60 -26.95
N LYS A 100 9.77 5.35 -26.50
CA LYS A 100 8.95 4.18 -26.88
C LYS A 100 7.45 4.41 -26.72
N TYR A 101 7.02 5.08 -25.65
CA TYR A 101 5.60 5.19 -25.34
C TYR A 101 4.96 6.40 -26.02
N SER A 102 3.86 6.16 -26.73
CA SER A 102 3.06 7.18 -27.42
C SER A 102 1.77 7.55 -26.70
N ASP A 103 1.25 6.66 -25.85
CA ASP A 103 0.08 6.90 -25.00
C ASP A 103 0.47 6.74 -23.52
N PHE A 104 0.27 7.79 -22.72
CA PHE A 104 0.56 7.78 -21.29
C PHE A 104 -0.65 7.37 -20.44
N PHE A 105 -1.80 7.04 -21.04
CA PHE A 105 -2.93 6.39 -20.38
C PHE A 105 -2.93 4.87 -20.56
N ASP A 106 -2.08 4.33 -21.45
CA ASP A 106 -1.86 2.89 -21.54
C ASP A 106 -1.35 2.36 -20.18
N PRO A 107 -2.00 1.33 -19.59
CA PRO A 107 -1.64 0.85 -18.25
C PRO A 107 -0.17 0.43 -18.12
N GLU A 108 0.36 -0.33 -19.08
CA GLU A 108 1.75 -0.78 -19.03
C GLU A 108 2.70 0.42 -19.11
N ALA A 109 2.47 1.31 -20.09
CA ALA A 109 3.28 2.52 -20.26
C ALA A 109 3.28 3.39 -19.00
N ASN A 110 2.10 3.68 -18.44
CA ASN A 110 1.96 4.55 -17.29
C ASN A 110 2.61 3.95 -16.02
N ILE A 111 2.39 2.66 -15.76
CA ILE A 111 3.01 1.95 -14.63
C ILE A 111 4.53 1.95 -14.79
N CYS A 112 5.06 1.64 -15.98
CA CYS A 112 6.50 1.60 -16.21
C CYS A 112 7.15 2.99 -16.12
N LEU A 113 6.48 4.05 -16.57
CA LEU A 113 6.96 5.43 -16.41
C LEU A 113 6.95 5.85 -14.94
N GLY A 114 5.89 5.55 -14.18
CA GLY A 114 5.82 5.82 -12.75
C GLY A 114 6.86 5.04 -11.95
N ALA A 115 7.07 3.76 -12.28
CA ALA A 115 8.11 2.92 -11.70
C ALA A 115 9.51 3.50 -11.96
N ALA A 116 9.83 3.83 -13.21
CA ALA A 116 11.10 4.47 -13.56
C ALA A 116 11.31 5.80 -12.81
N HIS A 117 10.25 6.60 -12.67
CA HIS A 117 10.32 7.86 -11.94
C HIS A 117 10.61 7.65 -10.45
N LEU A 118 9.86 6.76 -9.80
CA LEU A 118 10.06 6.42 -8.39
C LEU A 118 11.45 5.86 -8.13
N ALA A 119 11.93 4.96 -8.98
CA ALA A 119 13.29 4.40 -8.89
C ALA A 119 14.37 5.49 -9.00
N GLY A 120 14.20 6.44 -9.91
CA GLY A 120 15.10 7.60 -10.02
C GLY A 120 15.14 8.47 -8.75
N LEU A 121 13.98 8.65 -8.10
CA LEU A 121 13.90 9.37 -6.83
C LEU A 121 14.55 8.57 -5.69
N LEU A 122 14.33 7.25 -5.62
CA LEU A 122 15.01 6.38 -4.66
C LEU A 122 16.53 6.46 -4.80
N GLY A 123 17.04 6.44 -6.03
CA GLY A 123 18.47 6.65 -6.30
C GLY A 123 18.95 8.02 -5.84
N THR A 124 18.18 9.08 -6.12
CA THR A 124 18.49 10.46 -5.72
C THR A 124 18.58 10.63 -4.20
N TYR A 125 17.74 9.93 -3.45
CA TYR A 125 17.69 9.99 -1.99
C TYR A 125 18.33 8.79 -1.30
N ASN A 126 19.27 8.10 -1.96
CA ASN A 126 20.05 7.00 -1.39
C ASN A 126 19.21 5.89 -0.73
N GLY A 127 18.07 5.56 -1.33
CA GLY A 127 17.14 4.55 -0.84
C GLY A 127 16.21 5.01 0.29
N ASP A 128 16.21 6.28 0.70
CA ASP A 128 15.24 6.82 1.66
C ASP A 128 13.85 6.88 0.98
N VAL A 129 13.06 5.83 1.18
CA VAL A 129 11.72 5.67 0.59
C VAL A 129 10.80 6.82 0.99
N THR A 130 10.91 7.33 2.22
CA THR A 130 10.05 8.42 2.69
C THR A 130 10.38 9.71 1.93
N ALA A 131 11.68 10.04 1.80
CA ALA A 131 12.10 11.20 1.02
C ALA A 131 11.73 11.07 -0.47
N ALA A 132 11.87 9.88 -1.05
CA ALA A 132 11.49 9.64 -2.45
C ALA A 132 9.99 9.83 -2.69
N LEU A 133 9.13 9.31 -1.82
CA LEU A 133 7.68 9.51 -1.92
C LEU A 133 7.28 10.98 -1.71
N ILE A 134 7.92 11.68 -0.77
CA ILE A 134 7.72 13.12 -0.57
C ILE A 134 8.12 13.90 -1.83
N ALA A 135 9.23 13.54 -2.47
CA ALA A 135 9.65 14.17 -3.71
C ALA A 135 8.72 13.86 -4.88
N TYR A 136 8.17 12.64 -4.93
CA TYR A 136 7.24 12.23 -5.97
C TYR A 136 5.99 13.13 -5.98
N ASN A 137 5.42 13.42 -4.80
CA ASN A 137 4.23 14.27 -4.67
C ASN A 137 4.54 15.78 -4.58
N GLY A 138 5.50 16.15 -3.74
CA GLY A 138 5.78 17.55 -3.36
C GLY A 138 7.03 18.15 -4.00
N GLY A 139 7.76 17.38 -4.81
CA GLY A 139 9.00 17.81 -5.46
C GLY A 139 10.23 17.84 -4.53
N ASP A 140 11.39 18.09 -5.14
CA ASP A 140 12.70 18.04 -4.45
C ASP A 140 12.80 19.01 -3.26
N SER A 141 12.19 20.19 -3.38
CA SER A 141 12.18 21.17 -2.27
C SER A 141 11.48 20.62 -1.03
N ALA A 142 10.36 19.90 -1.18
CA ALA A 142 9.66 19.27 -0.07
C ALA A 142 10.53 18.18 0.57
N ALA A 143 11.17 17.33 -0.24
CA ALA A 143 12.03 16.26 0.27
C ALA A 143 13.27 16.80 0.99
N ARG A 144 13.91 17.87 0.49
CA ARG A 144 15.02 18.54 1.19
C ARG A 144 14.60 19.11 2.54
N ARG A 145 13.43 19.74 2.62
CA ARG A 145 12.86 20.25 3.89
C ARG A 145 12.64 19.11 4.87
N TYR A 146 12.09 17.98 4.40
CA TYR A 146 11.95 16.78 5.21
C TYR A 146 13.30 16.25 5.69
N LEU A 147 14.30 16.12 4.81
CA LEU A 147 15.62 15.60 5.18
C LEU A 147 16.34 16.48 6.21
N ALA A 148 16.20 17.81 6.09
CA ALA A 148 16.76 18.76 7.04
C ALA A 148 16.09 18.68 8.43
N ALA A 149 14.76 18.53 8.47
CA ALA A 149 14.00 18.51 9.71
C ALA A 149 13.81 17.11 10.32
N ARG A 150 14.01 16.05 9.52
CA ARG A 150 13.62 14.66 9.80
C ARG A 150 12.18 14.51 10.31
N SER A 151 11.29 15.37 9.83
CA SER A 151 9.88 15.39 10.23
C SER A 151 9.00 15.80 9.05
N THR A 152 7.89 15.09 8.85
CA THR A 152 6.87 15.47 7.85
C THR A 152 6.02 16.65 8.30
N SER A 153 6.10 17.08 9.58
CA SER A 153 5.35 18.22 10.11
C SER A 153 5.70 19.55 9.43
N VAL A 154 6.89 19.64 8.83
CA VAL A 154 7.33 20.83 8.08
C VAL A 154 6.70 20.93 6.70
N LEU A 155 6.02 19.89 6.23
CA LEU A 155 5.42 19.83 4.90
C LEU A 155 3.98 20.33 4.91
N VAL A 156 3.51 20.79 3.74
CA VAL A 156 2.09 21.10 3.54
C VAL A 156 1.23 19.86 3.81
N THR A 157 -0.01 20.06 4.25
CA THR A 157 -0.88 18.98 4.73
C THR A 157 -1.02 17.82 3.76
N GLU A 158 -1.16 18.11 2.46
CA GLU A 158 -1.26 17.09 1.41
C GLU A 158 -0.04 16.17 1.40
N THR A 159 1.16 16.73 1.29
CA THR A 159 2.42 15.98 1.22
C THR A 159 2.79 15.31 2.54
N ARG A 160 2.45 15.93 3.68
CA ARG A 160 2.74 15.41 5.03
C ARG A 160 2.16 14.01 5.28
N LEU A 161 0.98 13.72 4.74
CA LEU A 161 0.31 12.42 4.88
C LEU A 161 0.56 11.48 3.71
N TYR A 162 1.21 11.95 2.64
CA TYR A 162 1.39 11.19 1.42
C TYR A 162 2.23 9.93 1.64
N ALA A 163 3.47 10.08 2.14
CA ALA A 163 4.36 8.95 2.39
C ALA A 163 3.81 7.96 3.45
N PRO A 164 3.30 8.40 4.63
CA PRO A 164 2.72 7.47 5.60
C PRO A 164 1.55 6.64 5.05
N LYS A 165 0.68 7.23 4.23
CA LYS A 165 -0.45 6.51 3.62
C LYS A 165 0.02 5.42 2.66
N ILE A 166 1.01 5.72 1.81
CA ILE A 166 1.56 4.74 0.88
C ILE A 166 2.28 3.62 1.63
N LEU A 167 3.10 3.94 2.63
CA LEU A 167 3.81 2.93 3.41
C LEU A 167 2.84 2.01 4.18
N GLY A 168 1.77 2.56 4.75
CA GLY A 168 0.72 1.75 5.36
C GLY A 168 0.00 0.82 4.36
N ALA A 169 -0.33 1.33 3.17
CA ALA A 169 -0.92 0.51 2.11
C ALA A 169 0.06 -0.55 1.58
N ARG A 170 1.36 -0.24 1.51
CA ARG A 170 2.42 -1.15 1.11
C ARG A 170 2.48 -2.37 2.03
N GLU A 171 2.42 -2.17 3.35
CA GLU A 171 2.34 -3.29 4.30
C GLU A 171 1.07 -4.13 4.10
N ALA A 172 -0.07 -3.49 3.82
CA ALA A 172 -1.31 -4.20 3.53
C ALA A 172 -1.17 -5.05 2.25
N TYR A 173 -0.62 -4.51 1.16
CA TYR A 173 -0.38 -5.27 -0.07
C TYR A 173 0.59 -6.43 0.14
N ALA A 174 1.70 -6.20 0.87
CA ALA A 174 2.68 -7.24 1.17
C ALA A 174 2.06 -8.40 1.97
N SER A 175 1.13 -8.11 2.88
CA SER A 175 0.42 -9.11 3.68
C SER A 175 -0.68 -9.83 2.88
N LEU A 176 -1.54 -9.09 2.19
CA LEU A 176 -2.74 -9.63 1.52
C LEU A 176 -2.43 -10.37 0.21
N TYR A 177 -1.38 -9.98 -0.51
CA TYR A 177 -1.13 -10.42 -1.88
C TYR A 177 0.30 -10.91 -2.11
N SER A 178 0.96 -11.42 -1.06
CA SER A 178 2.31 -12.00 -1.16
C SER A 178 2.42 -13.10 -2.23
N ASP A 179 1.34 -13.85 -2.50
CA ASP A 179 1.28 -14.89 -3.53
C ASP A 179 1.15 -14.33 -4.96
N LYS A 180 0.76 -13.06 -5.11
CA LYS A 180 0.57 -12.38 -6.41
C LYS A 180 1.80 -11.63 -6.87
N PHE A 181 2.66 -11.22 -5.94
CA PHE A 181 3.91 -10.57 -6.25
C PHE A 181 5.00 -11.62 -6.46
N THR A 182 5.59 -11.63 -7.65
CA THR A 182 6.74 -12.51 -7.91
C THR A 182 7.90 -12.08 -7.02
N PRO A 183 8.65 -13.00 -6.39
CA PRO A 183 9.83 -12.63 -5.61
C PRO A 183 10.79 -11.80 -6.48
N SER A 184 11.21 -10.62 -6.00
CA SER A 184 12.22 -9.81 -6.71
C SER A 184 13.50 -10.62 -6.85
N LYS A 185 14.14 -10.54 -8.01
CA LYS A 185 15.44 -11.20 -8.26
C LYS A 185 16.58 -10.57 -7.45
N SER A 186 16.35 -9.43 -6.80
CA SER A 186 17.36 -8.63 -6.13
C SER A 186 17.06 -8.46 -4.63
N LYS A 187 18.11 -8.68 -3.82
CA LYS A 187 18.13 -8.43 -2.37
C LYS A 187 18.45 -6.96 -2.10
N LEU A 188 17.54 -6.03 -2.40
CA LEU A 188 17.69 -4.68 -1.86
C LEU A 188 17.28 -4.70 -0.38
N ASN A 189 18.26 -4.82 0.52
CA ASN A 189 18.06 -4.66 1.95
C ASN A 189 17.63 -3.22 2.25
N LEU A 190 16.31 -2.97 2.28
CA LEU A 190 15.76 -1.73 2.81
C LEU A 190 16.02 -1.68 4.33
N PRO A 191 16.75 -0.69 4.86
CA PRO A 191 16.96 -0.55 6.29
C PRO A 191 15.63 -0.17 6.96
N GLY A 192 15.10 -1.08 7.78
CA GLY A 192 13.82 -0.92 8.48
C GLY A 192 13.29 -2.20 9.13
N ALA A 193 13.75 -3.38 8.69
CA ALA A 193 13.59 -4.61 9.44
C ALA A 193 14.84 -4.87 10.29
N ASN A 194 14.84 -4.41 11.55
CA ASN A 194 15.81 -4.86 12.53
C ASN A 194 15.63 -6.38 12.77
N SER A 195 16.31 -7.21 11.97
CA SER A 195 16.71 -8.55 12.40
C SER A 195 18.00 -8.40 13.22
N GLY A 196 17.84 -8.13 14.51
CA GLY A 196 18.93 -8.29 15.46
C GLY A 196 19.40 -9.74 15.45
N SER A 197 20.70 -9.93 15.22
CA SER A 197 21.39 -11.19 15.44
C SER A 197 21.26 -11.59 16.91
N ALA A 198 20.37 -12.55 17.20
CA ALA A 198 20.43 -13.37 18.39
C ALA A 198 20.71 -14.82 17.95
N ALA A 199 21.65 -15.44 18.64
CA ALA A 199 22.27 -16.69 18.27
C ALA A 199 21.29 -17.88 18.17
N SER A 200 21.61 -18.77 17.22
CA SER A 200 21.35 -20.21 17.18
C SER A 200 20.58 -20.80 18.37
N LEU A 201 19.26 -20.97 18.20
CA LEU A 201 18.50 -22.07 18.77
C LEU A 201 17.48 -22.54 17.71
N ALA A 202 17.62 -23.80 17.30
CA ALA A 202 16.74 -24.43 16.31
C ALA A 202 15.28 -24.33 16.78
N THR A 203 14.48 -23.54 16.07
CA THR A 203 13.04 -23.42 16.30
C THR A 203 12.32 -24.29 15.27
N PRO A 204 11.33 -25.13 15.64
CA PRO A 204 10.63 -25.97 14.69
C PRO A 204 9.87 -25.10 13.69
N GLN A 205 10.04 -25.36 12.39
CA GLN A 205 9.27 -24.72 11.32
C GLN A 205 7.80 -25.16 11.43
N VAL A 206 6.98 -24.38 12.12
CA VAL A 206 5.52 -24.54 12.07
C VAL A 206 5.06 -23.97 10.72
N LYS A 207 4.73 -24.87 9.81
CA LYS A 207 4.11 -24.54 8.52
C LYS A 207 2.70 -24.01 8.80
N ILE A 208 2.54 -22.70 8.93
CA ILE A 208 1.22 -22.07 9.04
C ILE A 208 0.62 -22.09 7.63
N GLU A 209 -0.17 -23.11 7.35
CA GLU A 209 -1.04 -23.14 6.18
C GLU A 209 -2.21 -22.19 6.46
N VAL A 210 -2.10 -20.95 5.98
CA VAL A 210 -3.21 -20.00 6.01
C VAL A 210 -4.28 -20.54 5.07
N GLN A 211 -5.28 -21.24 5.61
CA GLN A 211 -6.44 -21.67 4.84
C GLN A 211 -7.09 -20.44 4.20
N LYS A 212 -7.09 -20.40 2.86
CA LYS A 212 -7.80 -19.38 2.09
C LYS A 212 -9.29 -19.57 2.34
N GLU A 213 -9.88 -18.62 3.05
CA GLU A 213 -11.31 -18.64 3.40
C GLU A 213 -12.15 -18.53 2.12
N SER A 214 -13.17 -19.39 1.97
CA SER A 214 -13.95 -19.48 0.73
C SER A 214 -14.77 -18.21 0.46
N ASP A 215 -15.03 -17.90 -0.81
CA ASP A 215 -15.87 -16.77 -1.23
C ASP A 215 -17.27 -16.80 -0.59
N LYS A 216 -17.79 -18.00 -0.29
CA LYS A 216 -19.05 -18.18 0.42
C LYS A 216 -18.99 -17.60 1.83
N THR A 217 -17.86 -17.78 2.52
CA THR A 217 -17.66 -17.26 3.87
C THR A 217 -17.43 -15.75 3.86
N LYS A 218 -16.63 -15.23 2.91
CA LYS A 218 -16.49 -13.78 2.70
C LYS A 218 -17.84 -13.10 2.47
N ASN A 219 -18.67 -13.66 1.58
CA ASN A 219 -19.98 -13.10 1.23
C ASN A 219 -20.98 -13.15 2.39
N PHE A 220 -20.97 -14.23 3.18
CA PHE A 220 -21.78 -14.33 4.41
C PHE A 220 -21.46 -13.20 5.40
N TRP A 221 -20.16 -12.99 5.69
CA TRP A 221 -19.74 -11.92 6.61
C TRP A 221 -19.99 -10.51 6.06
N LYS A 222 -19.80 -10.28 4.75
CA LYS A 222 -20.16 -8.99 4.11
C LYS A 222 -21.65 -8.68 4.26
N GLY A 223 -22.53 -9.69 4.08
CA GLY A 223 -23.97 -9.55 4.28
C GLY A 223 -24.33 -9.24 5.73
N LEU A 224 -23.84 -10.04 6.66
CA LEU A 224 -24.08 -9.88 8.10
C LEU A 224 -23.70 -8.46 8.59
N ILE A 225 -22.53 -7.95 8.18
CA ILE A 225 -22.07 -6.63 8.58
C ILE A 225 -22.95 -5.53 7.99
N LYS A 226 -23.33 -5.62 6.70
CA LYS A 226 -24.24 -4.65 6.07
C LYS A 226 -25.59 -4.60 6.80
N ASP A 227 -26.15 -5.75 7.15
CA ASP A 227 -27.44 -5.85 7.81
C ASP A 227 -27.40 -5.29 9.24
N VAL A 228 -26.33 -5.57 9.99
CA VAL A 228 -26.12 -5.01 11.33
C VAL A 228 -26.00 -3.49 11.27
N PHE A 229 -25.18 -2.94 10.37
CA PHE A 229 -25.04 -1.47 10.25
C PHE A 229 -26.32 -0.80 9.75
N ALA A 230 -27.06 -1.42 8.84
CA ALA A 230 -28.34 -0.89 8.35
C ALA A 230 -29.40 -0.76 9.44
N GLN A 231 -29.37 -1.60 10.48
CA GLN A 231 -30.28 -1.51 11.61
C GLN A 231 -29.95 -0.38 12.59
N PHE A 232 -28.69 0.06 12.67
CA PHE A 232 -28.27 1.14 13.57
C PHE A 232 -28.42 2.56 12.97
N ILE A 233 -28.56 2.70 11.66
CA ILE A 233 -28.71 4.01 10.97
C ILE A 233 -30.18 4.45 10.86
N LYS A 234 -31.15 3.58 11.17
CA LYS A 234 -32.60 3.86 11.08
C LYS A 234 -33.25 4.41 12.37
N GLN A 235 -32.47 4.92 13.33
CA GLN A 235 -33.00 5.64 14.51
C GLN A 235 -32.67 7.12 14.45
#